data_AF-A0A524MRV3-F1
#
_entry.id   AF-A0A524MRV3-F1
#
_cell.length_a   1.000
_cell.length_b   1.000
_cell.length_c   1.000
_cell.angle_alpha   90.00
_cell.angle_beta   90.00
_cell.angle_gamma   90.00
#
_symmetry.space_group_name_H-M   'P 1'
#
loop_
_entity.id
_entity.type
_entity.pdbx_description
1 polymer ?
#
loop_
_entity_poly.entity_id
_entity_poly.type
_entity_poly.pdbx_seq_one_letter_code
_entity_poly.pdbx_strand_id
1 'polypeptide(L)'
;MDDAITGRINDLAHQEHALLAKESNGTATESDRARLRAVKEQLDQSWDLLRQRRARRDAGLDPDGATARPLKTVEHYDDTPPARPG
;
A
#
# COMPACT_ATOMS: atom_id res chain seq x y z
N MET A 1 -10.18 -11.86 4.30
CA MET A 1 -9.47 -12.95 3.58
C MET A 1 -8.09 -12.48 3.13
N ASP A 2 -7.12 -13.38 3.11
CA ASP A 2 -5.73 -13.06 2.73
C ASP A 2 -5.62 -12.53 1.30
N ASP A 3 -6.51 -12.97 0.40
CA ASP A 3 -6.55 -12.55 -1.00
C ASP A 3 -6.81 -11.04 -1.15
N ALA A 4 -7.62 -10.45 -0.24
CA ALA A 4 -7.85 -9.01 -0.24
C ALA A 4 -6.57 -8.23 0.11
N ILE A 5 -5.72 -8.79 0.98
CA ILE A 5 -4.44 -8.18 1.36
C ILE A 5 -3.45 -8.31 0.20
N THR A 6 -3.37 -9.48 -0.42
CA THR A 6 -2.54 -9.71 -1.62
C THR A 6 -2.97 -8.80 -2.77
N GLY A 7 -4.26 -8.60 -2.99
CA GLY A 7 -4.78 -7.66 -3.98
C GLY A 7 -4.32 -6.23 -3.71
N ARG A 8 -4.44 -5.76 -2.46
CA ARG A 8 -3.94 -4.43 -2.05
C ARG A 8 -2.43 -4.29 -2.25
N ILE A 9 -1.64 -5.32 -1.92
CA ILE A 9 -0.19 -5.34 -2.16
C ILE A 9 0.11 -5.18 -3.65
N ASN A 10 -0.61 -5.88 -4.53
CA ASN A 10 -0.42 -5.80 -5.97
C ASN A 10 -0.74 -4.41 -6.53
N ASP A 11 -1.83 -3.79 -6.08
CA ASP A 11 -2.22 -2.44 -6.48
C ASP A 11 -1.21 -1.39 -6.01
N LEU A 12 -0.67 -1.54 -4.80
CA LEU A 12 0.38 -0.67 -4.28
C LEU A 12 1.70 -0.86 -5.03
N ALA A 13 2.08 -2.09 -5.37
CA ALA A 13 3.28 -2.37 -6.16
C ALA A 13 3.18 -1.77 -7.57
N HIS A 14 2.01 -1.82 -8.21
CA HIS A 14 1.79 -1.14 -9.48
C HIS A 14 1.93 0.38 -9.37
N GLN A 15 1.40 0.99 -8.30
CA GLN A 15 1.56 2.42 -8.04
C GLN A 15 3.02 2.80 -7.81
N GLU A 16 3.75 2.02 -7.01
CA GLU A 16 5.19 2.20 -6.80
C GLU A 16 5.93 2.19 -8.15
N HIS A 17 5.66 1.19 -8.98
CA HIS A 17 6.33 1.03 -10.27
C HIS A 17 6.04 2.21 -11.22
N ALA A 18 4.81 2.72 -11.23
CA ALA A 18 4.44 3.90 -12.00
C ALA A 18 5.16 5.18 -11.51
N LEU A 19 5.29 5.34 -10.19
CA LEU A 19 6.00 6.49 -9.59
C LEU A 19 7.50 6.42 -9.85
N LEU A 20 8.11 5.24 -9.71
CA LEU A 20 9.52 5.00 -10.05
C LEU A 20 9.81 5.23 -11.54
N ALA A 21 8.87 4.88 -12.42
CA ALA A 21 9.01 5.17 -13.86
C ALA A 21 9.02 6.69 -14.11
N LYS A 22 8.15 7.47 -13.46
CA LYS A 22 8.19 8.94 -13.54
C LYS A 22 9.49 9.51 -13.00
N GLU A 23 10.00 8.97 -11.90
CA GLU A 23 11.25 9.40 -11.26
C GLU A 23 12.45 9.11 -12.16
N SER A 24 12.51 7.91 -12.74
CA SER A 24 13.54 7.52 -13.71
C SER A 24 13.51 8.40 -14.97
N ASN A 25 12.32 8.83 -15.39
CA ASN A 25 12.15 9.74 -16.53
C ASN A 25 12.42 11.22 -16.17
N GLY A 26 12.76 11.53 -14.91
CA GLY A 26 13.02 12.90 -14.44
C GLY A 26 11.75 13.77 -14.34
N THR A 27 10.57 13.18 -14.44
CA THR A 27 9.26 13.87 -14.40
C THR A 27 8.57 13.80 -13.04
N ALA A 28 9.17 13.11 -12.06
CA ALA A 28 8.61 12.98 -10.72
C ALA A 28 8.70 14.30 -9.94
N THR A 29 7.55 14.69 -9.39
CA THR A 29 7.42 15.83 -8.50
C THR A 29 7.75 15.46 -7.04
N GLU A 30 7.91 16.46 -6.18
CA GLU A 30 7.98 16.29 -4.72
C GLU A 30 6.79 15.46 -4.19
N SER A 31 5.61 15.69 -4.77
CA SER A 31 4.38 14.98 -4.44
C SER A 31 4.42 13.51 -4.87
N ASP A 32 4.98 13.19 -6.04
CA ASP A 32 5.17 11.80 -6.47
C ASP A 32 6.14 11.07 -5.51
N ARG A 33 7.21 11.73 -5.05
CA ARG A 33 8.14 11.18 -4.05
C ARG A 33 7.50 10.98 -2.68
N ALA A 34 6.63 11.89 -2.25
CA ALA A 34 5.84 11.73 -1.03
C ALA A 34 4.86 10.55 -1.15
N ARG A 35 4.19 10.43 -2.31
CA ARG A 35 3.28 9.32 -2.60
C ARG A 35 4.02 7.97 -2.61
N LEU A 36 5.21 7.93 -3.19
CA LEU A 36 6.06 6.72 -3.19
C LEU A 36 6.38 6.24 -1.78
N ARG A 37 6.69 7.16 -0.86
CA ARG A 37 6.91 6.84 0.56
C ARG A 37 5.64 6.28 1.22
N ALA A 38 4.49 6.91 1.00
CA ALA A 38 3.22 6.43 1.53
C ALA A 38 2.82 5.05 0.98
N VAL A 39 3.09 4.78 -0.30
CA VAL A 39 2.85 3.47 -0.93
C VAL A 39 3.72 2.40 -0.28
N LYS A 40 5.01 2.67 -0.04
CA LYS A 40 5.93 1.76 0.65
C LYS A 40 5.48 1.45 2.08
N GLU A 41 5.05 2.46 2.84
CA GLU A 41 4.52 2.25 4.19
C GLU A 41 3.26 1.38 4.21
N GLN A 42 2.36 1.56 3.24
CA GLN A 42 1.17 0.73 3.09
C GLN A 42 1.50 -0.72 2.66
N LEU A 43 2.54 -0.90 1.83
CA LEU A 43 3.05 -2.23 1.47
C LEU A 43 3.58 -2.96 2.70
N ASP A 44 4.43 -2.30 3.48
CA ASP A 44 4.98 -2.87 4.72
C ASP A 44 3.87 -3.26 5.70
N GLN A 45 2.84 -2.44 5.85
CA GLN A 45 1.69 -2.76 6.70
C GLN A 45 0.92 -3.98 6.18
N SER A 46 0.67 -4.04 4.87
CA SER A 46 -0.06 -5.14 4.26
C SER A 46 0.73 -6.46 4.40
N TRP A 47 2.05 -6.41 4.24
CA TRP A 47 2.93 -7.54 4.51
C TRP A 47 2.97 -7.95 5.98
N ASP A 48 3.01 -7.01 6.92
CA ASP A 48 2.97 -7.28 8.37
C ASP A 48 1.65 -7.97 8.75
N LEU A 49 0.53 -7.49 8.20
CA LEU A 49 -0.79 -8.09 8.41
C LEU A 49 -0.86 -9.51 7.85
N LEU A 50 -0.41 -9.74 6.62
CA LEU A 50 -0.39 -11.07 6.01
C LEU A 50 0.47 -12.04 6.84
N ARG A 51 1.62 -11.57 7.32
CA ARG A 51 2.52 -12.36 8.16
C ARG A 51 1.89 -12.68 9.52
N GLN A 52 1.21 -11.72 10.15
CA GLN A 52 0.45 -11.96 11.38
C GLN A 52 -0.68 -12.96 11.19
N ARG A 53 -1.42 -12.88 10.07
CA ARG A 53 -2.50 -13.83 9.75
C ARG A 53 -1.96 -15.24 9.56
N ARG A 54 -0.84 -15.38 8.82
CA ARG A 54 -0.16 -16.67 8.66
C ARG A 54 0.33 -17.23 9.99
N ALA A 55 1.00 -16.43 10.81
CA ALA A 55 1.48 -16.86 12.12
C ALA A 55 0.33 -17.31 13.05
N ARG A 56 -0.81 -16.59 13.04
CA ARG A 56 -2.01 -17.00 13.79
C ARG A 56 -2.59 -18.32 13.28
N ARG A 57 -2.71 -18.47 11.96
CA ARG A 57 -3.17 -19.72 11.33
C ARG A 57 -2.27 -20.91 11.71
N ASP A 58 -0.96 -20.73 11.63
CA ASP A 58 0.02 -21.76 11.98
C ASP A 58 -0.04 -22.12 13.48
N ALA A 59 -0.39 -21.16 14.34
CA ALA A 59 -0.63 -21.36 15.76
C ALA A 59 -2.03 -21.94 16.10
N GLY A 60 -2.88 -22.21 15.09
CA GLY A 60 -4.26 -22.65 15.30
C GLY A 60 -5.19 -21.58 15.89
N LEU A 61 -4.78 -20.31 15.84
CA LEU A 61 -5.57 -19.14 16.27
C LEU A 61 -6.38 -18.57 15.10
N ASP A 62 -7.43 -17.81 15.44
CA ASP A 62 -8.26 -17.13 14.43
C ASP A 62 -7.42 -16.09 13.65
N PRO A 63 -7.20 -16.28 12.33
CA PRO A 63 -6.45 -15.34 11.51
C PRO A 63 -7.18 -13.99 11.36
N ASP A 64 -8.50 -13.93 11.50
CA ASP A 64 -9.23 -12.65 11.42
C ASP A 64 -9.05 -11.77 12.66
N GLY A 65 -8.50 -12.34 13.75
CA GLY A 65 -8.01 -11.57 14.90
C GLY A 65 -6.70 -10.81 14.65
N ALA A 66 -6.12 -10.87 13.45
CA ALA A 66 -4.97 -10.05 13.08
C ALA A 66 -5.41 -8.61 12.78
N THR A 67 -5.06 -7.70 13.67
CA THR A 67 -5.29 -6.27 13.47
C THR A 67 -4.08 -5.66 12.76
N ALA A 68 -4.33 -5.00 11.63
CA ALA A 68 -3.30 -4.15 11.03
C ALA A 68 -2.94 -3.08 12.05
N ARG A 69 -1.64 -2.77 12.23
CA ARG A 69 -1.28 -1.61 13.05
C ARG A 69 -2.06 -0.42 12.52
N PRO A 70 -2.70 0.39 13.39
CA PRO A 70 -3.36 1.59 12.93
C PRO A 70 -2.34 2.37 12.12
N LEU A 71 -2.64 2.55 10.83
CA LEU A 71 -1.90 3.52 10.04
C LEU A 71 -2.07 4.80 10.85
N LYS A 72 -0.98 5.38 11.31
CA LYS A 72 -0.94 6.82 11.61
C LYS A 72 -1.46 7.44 10.34
N THR A 73 -2.76 7.76 10.34
CA THR A 73 -3.53 8.15 9.17
C THR A 73 -2.71 9.22 8.50
N VAL A 74 -2.09 8.87 7.37
CA VAL A 74 -1.67 9.88 6.42
C VAL A 74 -3.01 10.34 5.85
N GLU A 75 -3.70 11.21 6.62
CA GLU A 75 -4.58 12.19 6.03
C GLU A 75 -3.80 12.76 4.83
N HIS A 76 -4.47 12.95 3.71
CA HIS A 76 -3.88 13.36 2.43
C HIS A 76 -3.35 12.20 1.56
N TYR A 77 -4.24 11.32 1.11
CA TYR A 77 -4.33 11.15 -0.35
C TYR A 77 -5.73 10.70 -0.73
N ASP A 78 -6.67 11.65 -0.76
CA ASP A 78 -7.87 11.51 -1.58
C ASP A 78 -7.43 11.20 -3.01
N ASP A 79 -7.74 9.99 -3.44
CA ASP A 79 -7.59 9.52 -4.80
C ASP A 79 -8.58 10.27 -5.70
N THR A 80 -8.24 11.51 -6.06
CA THR A 80 -8.86 12.20 -7.18
C THR A 80 -7.87 12.17 -8.35
N PRO A 81 -8.07 11.33 -9.37
CA PRO A 81 -7.31 11.44 -10.61
C PRO A 81 -7.61 12.82 -11.24
N PRO A 82 -6.62 13.56 -11.78
CA PRO A 82 -6.91 14.82 -12.44
C PRO A 82 -7.78 14.53 -13.67
N ALA A 83 -8.97 15.15 -13.68
CA ALA A 83 -9.84 15.19 -14.85
C ALA A 83 -9.01 15.71 -16.04
N ARG A 84 -8.95 14.92 -17.12
CA ARG A 84 -8.40 15.37 -18.40
C ARG A 84 -9.33 16.46 -18.96
N PRO A 85 -8.85 17.67 -19.29
CA PRO A 85 -9.68 18.63 -20.00
C PRO A 85 -9.80 18.20 -21.46
N GLY A 86 -11.03 18.21 -21.97
CA GLY A 86 -11.37 18.16 -23.39
C GLY A 86 -11.90 19.50 -23.85
#